data_AF-A0AAV9L6Z2-F1
#
_entry.id   AF-A0AAV9L6Z2-F1
#
_cell.length_a   1.000
_cell.length_b   1.000
_cell.length_c   1.000
_cell.angle_alpha   90.00
_cell.angle_beta   90.00
_cell.angle_gamma   90.00
#
_symmetry.space_group_name_H-M   'P 1'
#
loop_
_entity.id
_entity.type
_entity.pdbx_description
1 polymer ?
#
loop_
_entity_poly.entity_id
_entity_poly.type
_entity_poly.pdbx_seq_one_letter_code
_entity_poly.pdbx_strand_id
1 'polypeptide(L)'
;MISRCLCCEEYKREIMKHLFLIARIVERLWKHFANFVGIKFEGLHLEQLIKVWWRVENNNKLRQVYRAIPALIIWELWKRRNTRKHEGDTTLKEMLIHIETAIHQLIRALHTWLKCTTDGATRGNPGLSFYGFCIRDHKGDLCYAQAGVLGQTTNVHAEARAILEALRYWINTVDVEKVLETDSLYD
;
A
#
# COMPACT_ATOMS: atom_id res chain seq x y z
N MET A 1 -12.59 -22.15 33.45
CA MET A 1 -13.59 -21.06 33.60
C MET A 1 -13.65 -20.32 32.27
N ILE A 2 -14.78 -20.35 31.56
CA ILE A 2 -14.92 -19.82 30.18
C ILE A 2 -15.35 -18.34 30.27
N SER A 3 -14.58 -17.45 29.64
CA SER A 3 -14.81 -16.00 29.65
C SER A 3 -16.09 -15.61 28.90
N ARG A 4 -16.80 -14.61 29.43
CA ARG A 4 -17.90 -13.94 28.74
C ARG A 4 -17.34 -13.19 27.53
N CYS A 5 -18.11 -13.12 26.44
CA CYS A 5 -17.70 -12.34 25.28
C CYS A 5 -17.68 -10.85 25.65
N LEU A 6 -16.50 -10.24 25.65
CA LEU A 6 -16.34 -8.80 25.83
C LEU A 6 -16.78 -8.00 24.60
N CYS A 7 -17.11 -8.65 23.47
CA CYS A 7 -17.45 -8.00 22.19
C CYS A 7 -18.94 -7.71 21.99
N CYS A 8 -19.82 -8.19 22.88
CA CYS A 8 -21.27 -8.00 22.76
C CYS A 8 -21.88 -7.57 24.10
N GLU A 9 -22.91 -6.71 24.03
CA GLU A 9 -23.71 -6.32 25.19
C GLU A 9 -24.56 -7.49 25.71
N GLU A 10 -24.94 -8.42 24.82
CA GLU A 10 -25.55 -9.69 25.19
C GLU A 10 -24.48 -10.67 25.69
N TYR A 11 -24.68 -11.17 26.92
CA TYR A 11 -23.87 -12.14 27.69
C TYR A 11 -23.65 -13.51 27.00
N LYS A 12 -23.21 -13.52 25.74
CA LYS A 12 -22.95 -14.73 24.96
C LYS A 12 -21.59 -15.33 25.34
N ARG A 13 -21.53 -16.65 25.38
CA ARG A 13 -20.30 -17.42 25.64
C ARG A 13 -19.26 -17.10 24.55
N GLU A 14 -18.03 -16.80 24.93
CA GLU A 14 -16.96 -16.51 23.97
C GLU A 14 -16.61 -17.78 23.18
N ILE A 15 -16.94 -17.79 21.88
CA ILE A 15 -16.58 -18.85 20.93
C ILE A 15 -15.88 -18.21 19.72
N MET A 16 -14.93 -18.92 19.11
CA MET A 16 -14.13 -18.42 17.97
C MET A 16 -15.00 -17.84 16.84
N LYS A 17 -16.13 -18.48 16.53
CA LYS A 17 -17.11 -17.99 15.54
C LYS A 17 -17.65 -16.60 15.90
N HIS A 18 -17.91 -16.36 17.18
CA HIS A 18 -18.48 -15.10 17.62
C HIS A 18 -17.45 -13.97 17.59
N LEU A 19 -16.20 -14.27 17.97
CA LEU A 19 -15.09 -13.31 18.02
C LEU A 19 -14.62 -12.86 16.63
N PHE A 20 -14.66 -13.76 15.64
CA PHE A 20 -14.08 -13.52 14.32
C PHE A 20 -15.07 -13.38 13.16
N LEU A 21 -16.38 -13.63 13.38
CA LEU A 21 -17.38 -13.55 12.30
C LEU A 21 -18.72 -12.88 12.68
N ILE A 22 -19.21 -13.01 13.92
CA ILE A 22 -20.62 -12.68 14.23
C ILE A 22 -20.80 -11.31 14.89
N ALA A 23 -19.81 -10.79 15.62
CA ALA A 23 -19.96 -9.48 16.24
C ALA A 23 -20.13 -8.38 15.18
N ARG A 24 -21.04 -7.41 15.42
CA ARG A 24 -21.44 -6.37 14.45
C ARG A 24 -20.26 -5.59 13.87
N ILE A 25 -19.21 -5.34 14.66
CA ILE A 25 -17.99 -4.69 14.20
C ILE A 25 -17.20 -5.57 13.21
N VAL A 26 -17.21 -6.87 13.44
CA VAL A 26 -16.48 -7.87 12.65
C VAL A 26 -17.13 -8.04 11.28
N GLU A 27 -18.46 -8.11 11.24
CA GLU A 27 -19.21 -8.14 9.99
C GLU A 27 -18.94 -6.90 9.13
N ARG A 28 -18.95 -5.71 9.74
CA ARG A 28 -18.63 -4.45 9.04
C ARG A 28 -17.19 -4.44 8.51
N LEU A 29 -16.25 -4.97 9.28
CA LEU A 29 -14.84 -5.04 8.89
C LEU A 29 -14.63 -5.99 7.71
N TRP A 30 -15.17 -7.21 7.78
CA TRP A 30 -15.12 -8.16 6.66
C TRP A 30 -15.84 -7.63 5.43
N LYS A 31 -17.03 -7.02 5.57
CA LYS A 31 -17.77 -6.40 4.45
C LYS A 31 -16.96 -5.31 3.77
N HIS A 32 -16.27 -4.46 4.52
CA HIS A 32 -15.43 -3.41 3.95
C HIS A 32 -14.42 -3.98 2.94
N PHE A 33 -13.66 -5.02 3.32
CA PHE A 33 -12.65 -5.60 2.43
C PHE A 33 -13.24 -6.54 1.37
N ALA A 34 -14.24 -7.35 1.73
CA ALA A 34 -14.86 -8.33 0.84
C ALA A 34 -15.58 -7.67 -0.34
N ASN A 35 -16.17 -6.49 -0.12
CA ASN A 35 -16.88 -5.73 -1.17
C ASN A 35 -15.95 -5.30 -2.31
N PHE A 36 -14.69 -4.93 -2.02
CA PHE A 36 -13.72 -4.56 -3.06
C PHE A 36 -13.39 -5.72 -4.00
N VAL A 37 -13.58 -6.96 -3.54
CA VAL A 37 -13.20 -8.18 -4.26
C VAL A 37 -14.44 -8.97 -4.72
N GLY A 38 -15.65 -8.46 -4.45
CA GLY A 38 -16.91 -9.13 -4.81
C GLY A 38 -17.21 -10.41 -4.04
N ILE A 39 -16.59 -10.60 -2.86
CA ILE A 39 -16.78 -11.81 -2.05
C ILE A 39 -18.05 -11.69 -1.20
N LYS A 40 -19.00 -12.60 -1.40
CA LYS A 40 -20.13 -12.80 -0.49
C LYS A 40 -19.75 -13.83 0.57
N PHE A 41 -19.82 -13.45 1.84
CA PHE A 41 -19.40 -14.33 2.95
C PHE A 41 -20.50 -14.67 3.95
N GLU A 42 -21.74 -14.27 3.66
CA GLU A 42 -22.91 -14.62 4.46
C GLU A 42 -23.05 -16.15 4.58
N GLY A 43 -23.15 -16.65 5.82
CA GLY A 43 -23.28 -18.08 6.11
C GLY A 43 -21.99 -18.90 6.02
N LEU A 44 -20.86 -18.32 5.61
CA LEU A 44 -19.58 -19.05 5.55
C LEU A 44 -18.94 -19.25 6.93
N HIS A 45 -18.29 -20.40 7.10
CA HIS A 45 -17.34 -20.61 8.19
C HIS A 45 -16.00 -19.93 7.90
N LEU A 46 -15.23 -19.61 8.95
CA LEU A 46 -13.97 -18.85 8.82
C LEU A 46 -12.99 -19.51 7.86
N GLU A 47 -12.86 -20.84 7.94
CA GLU A 47 -12.00 -21.61 7.04
C GLU A 47 -12.46 -21.52 5.57
N GLN A 48 -13.77 -21.57 5.33
CA GLN A 48 -14.33 -21.42 3.98
C GLN A 48 -14.08 -20.01 3.45
N LEU A 49 -14.27 -18.99 4.28
CA LEU A 49 -13.99 -17.60 3.93
C LEU A 49 -12.52 -17.41 3.53
N ILE A 50 -11.57 -17.92 4.33
CA ILE A 50 -10.15 -17.87 4.00
C ILE A 50 -9.86 -18.56 2.66
N LYS A 51 -10.44 -19.74 2.42
CA LYS A 51 -10.29 -20.45 1.13
C LYS A 51 -10.84 -19.66 -0.04
N VAL A 52 -11.96 -18.95 0.12
CA VAL A 52 -12.52 -18.06 -0.91
C VAL A 52 -11.55 -16.93 -1.23
N TRP A 53 -11.02 -16.25 -0.20
CA TRP A 53 -10.01 -15.19 -0.37
C TRP A 53 -8.76 -15.67 -1.12
N TRP A 54 -8.28 -16.88 -0.84
CA TRP A 54 -7.09 -17.43 -1.50
C TRP A 54 -7.30 -17.86 -2.96
N ARG A 55 -8.57 -18.02 -3.38
CA ARG A 55 -8.97 -18.45 -4.72
C ARG A 55 -9.44 -17.32 -5.62
N VAL A 56 -9.48 -16.08 -5.12
CA VAL A 56 -9.80 -14.91 -5.96
C VAL A 56 -8.85 -14.85 -7.15
N GLU A 57 -9.41 -14.77 -8.35
CA GLU A 57 -8.65 -14.57 -9.58
C GLU A 57 -8.16 -13.12 -9.66
N ASN A 58 -6.86 -12.94 -9.89
CA ASN A 58 -6.19 -11.65 -10.00
C ASN A 58 -4.81 -11.81 -10.63
N ASN A 59 -4.14 -10.70 -10.95
CA ASN A 59 -2.77 -10.74 -11.42
C ASN A 59 -1.81 -11.28 -10.33
N ASN A 60 -0.65 -11.80 -10.74
CA ASN A 60 0.33 -12.40 -9.81
C ASN A 60 0.79 -11.43 -8.70
N LYS A 61 0.71 -10.11 -8.95
CA LYS A 61 1.07 -9.05 -8.02
C LYS A 61 0.08 -8.96 -6.84
N LEU A 62 -1.22 -8.82 -7.14
CA LEU A 62 -2.28 -8.68 -6.14
C LEU A 62 -2.60 -9.99 -5.41
N ARG A 63 -2.26 -11.14 -6.00
CA ARG A 63 -2.50 -12.47 -5.39
C ARG A 63 -1.95 -12.58 -3.98
N GLN A 64 -0.75 -12.05 -3.76
CA GLN A 64 -0.08 -12.10 -2.46
C GLN A 64 -0.78 -11.17 -1.45
N VAL A 65 -1.22 -9.99 -1.90
CA VAL A 65 -1.97 -9.04 -1.07
C VAL A 65 -3.30 -9.64 -0.62
N TYR A 66 -4.09 -10.18 -1.53
CA TYR A 66 -5.41 -10.76 -1.20
C TYR A 66 -5.29 -11.98 -0.29
N ARG A 67 -4.22 -12.76 -0.40
CA ARG A 67 -3.94 -13.88 0.51
C ARG A 67 -3.61 -13.44 1.93
N ALA A 68 -3.05 -12.24 2.10
CA ALA A 68 -2.70 -11.67 3.40
C ALA A 68 -3.88 -10.99 4.11
N ILE A 69 -4.85 -10.44 3.36
CA ILE A 69 -6.00 -9.69 3.93
C ILE A 69 -6.74 -10.47 5.03
N PRO A 70 -7.10 -11.76 4.87
CA PRO A 70 -7.73 -12.53 5.95
C PRO A 70 -6.90 -12.58 7.23
N ALA A 71 -5.58 -12.73 7.11
CA ALA A 71 -4.68 -12.77 8.25
C ALA A 71 -4.61 -11.41 8.96
N LEU A 72 -4.56 -10.31 8.20
CA LEU A 72 -4.58 -8.95 8.74
C LEU A 72 -5.88 -8.65 9.50
N ILE A 73 -7.03 -9.04 8.94
CA ILE A 73 -8.34 -8.87 9.60
C ILE A 73 -8.39 -9.67 10.90
N ILE A 74 -8.01 -10.96 10.86
CA ILE A 74 -7.97 -11.83 12.05
C ILE A 74 -7.02 -11.26 13.12
N TRP A 75 -5.87 -10.72 12.70
CA TRP A 75 -4.89 -10.11 13.59
C TRP A 75 -5.44 -8.86 14.30
N GLU A 76 -6.07 -7.92 13.59
CA GLU A 76 -6.68 -6.75 14.23
C GLU A 76 -7.80 -7.13 15.18
N LEU A 77 -8.61 -8.13 14.83
CA LEU A 77 -9.66 -8.65 15.70
C LEU A 77 -9.08 -9.25 16.98
N TRP A 78 -7.96 -9.98 16.86
CA TRP A 78 -7.24 -10.53 18.00
C TRP A 78 -6.62 -9.43 18.87
N LYS A 79 -6.00 -8.40 18.27
CA LYS A 79 -5.48 -7.24 19.00
C LYS A 79 -6.58 -6.51 19.77
N ARG A 80 -7.70 -6.20 19.13
CA ARG A 80 -8.86 -5.56 19.77
C ARG A 80 -9.37 -6.36 20.97
N ARG A 81 -9.44 -7.70 20.86
CA ARG A 81 -9.80 -8.59 21.98
C ARG A 81 -8.85 -8.41 23.16
N ASN A 82 -7.54 -8.39 22.92
CA ASN A 82 -6.56 -8.24 23.97
C ASN A 82 -6.61 -6.86 24.62
N THR A 83 -6.76 -5.80 23.83
CA THR A 83 -6.94 -4.43 24.35
C THR A 83 -8.15 -4.33 25.27
N ARG A 84 -9.27 -4.97 24.92
CA ARG A 84 -10.48 -5.03 25.76
C ARG A 84 -10.31 -5.77 27.08
N LYS A 85 -9.35 -6.70 27.18
CA LYS A 85 -9.02 -7.34 28.46
C LYS A 85 -8.31 -6.40 29.43
N HIS A 86 -7.72 -5.31 28.93
CA HIS A 86 -6.97 -4.31 29.69
C HIS A 86 -7.69 -2.95 29.69
N GLU A 87 -9.03 -2.96 29.67
CA GLU A 87 -9.91 -1.78 29.76
C GLU A 87 -9.80 -0.75 28.61
N GLY A 88 -9.09 -1.06 27.52
CA GLY A 88 -9.09 -0.26 26.30
C GLY A 88 -10.10 -0.74 25.25
N ASP A 89 -10.43 0.10 24.26
CA ASP A 89 -11.16 -0.33 23.07
C ASP A 89 -10.58 0.31 21.80
N THR A 90 -10.64 -0.38 20.67
CA THR A 90 -10.07 0.07 19.39
C THR A 90 -11.16 0.13 18.33
N THR A 91 -11.75 1.29 18.09
CA THR A 91 -12.88 1.53 17.18
C THR A 91 -12.71 0.89 15.80
N LEU A 92 -13.84 0.68 15.08
CA LEU A 92 -13.82 0.19 13.71
C LEU A 92 -12.92 1.03 12.79
N LYS A 93 -12.92 2.36 12.96
CA LYS A 93 -12.11 3.28 12.15
C LYS A 93 -10.62 3.04 12.35
N GLU A 94 -10.18 2.85 13.59
CA GLU A 94 -8.77 2.56 13.90
C GLU A 94 -8.35 1.20 13.33
N MET A 95 -9.20 0.17 13.44
CA MET A 95 -8.94 -1.14 12.83
C MET A 95 -8.79 -1.05 11.30
N LEU A 96 -9.65 -0.27 10.64
CA LEU A 96 -9.56 -0.05 9.20
C LEU A 96 -8.24 0.62 8.82
N ILE A 97 -7.88 1.70 9.51
CA ILE A 97 -6.62 2.42 9.27
C ILE A 97 -5.42 1.49 9.47
N HIS A 98 -5.42 0.65 10.52
CA HIS A 98 -4.33 -0.30 10.74
C HIS A 98 -4.19 -1.33 9.62
N ILE A 99 -5.31 -1.90 9.14
CA ILE A 99 -5.28 -2.89 8.05
C ILE A 99 -4.87 -2.23 6.74
N GLU A 100 -5.43 -1.07 6.41
CA GLU A 100 -5.06 -0.29 5.21
C GLU A 100 -3.57 0.07 5.22
N THR A 101 -3.04 0.50 6.37
CA THR A 101 -1.61 0.80 6.53
C THR A 101 -0.76 -0.46 6.33
N ALA A 102 -1.17 -1.60 6.91
CA ALA A 102 -0.46 -2.86 6.74
C ALA A 102 -0.51 -3.36 5.28
N ILE A 103 -1.64 -3.20 4.59
CA ILE A 103 -1.77 -3.51 3.16
C ILE A 103 -0.83 -2.61 2.33
N HIS A 104 -0.79 -1.30 2.61
CA HIS A 104 0.14 -0.39 1.93
C HIS A 104 1.60 -0.78 2.16
N GLN A 105 1.99 -1.11 3.39
CA GLN A 105 3.34 -1.57 3.69
C GLN A 105 3.66 -2.89 2.99
N LEU A 106 2.71 -3.82 2.93
CA LEU A 106 2.85 -5.09 2.22
C LEU A 106 3.02 -4.86 0.71
N ILE A 107 2.20 -4.01 0.10
CA ILE A 107 2.31 -3.64 -1.32
C ILE A 107 3.70 -3.05 -1.59
N ARG A 108 4.18 -2.14 -0.74
CA ARG A 108 5.53 -1.56 -0.86
C ARG A 108 6.66 -2.58 -0.72
N ALA A 109 6.46 -3.60 0.11
CA ALA A 109 7.45 -4.66 0.31
C ALA A 109 7.44 -5.70 -0.82
N LEU A 110 6.26 -6.01 -1.37
CA LEU A 110 6.08 -6.99 -2.44
C LEU A 110 6.39 -6.42 -3.83
N HIS A 111 6.24 -5.11 -4.00
CA HIS A 111 6.50 -4.42 -5.26
C HIS A 111 7.64 -3.44 -5.06
N THR A 112 8.83 -3.85 -5.53
CA THR A 112 9.97 -2.97 -5.68
C THR A 112 9.67 -2.00 -6.82
N TRP A 113 9.11 -0.85 -6.48
CA TRP A 113 9.03 0.28 -7.40
C TRP A 113 10.31 1.11 -7.25
N LEU A 114 10.86 1.51 -8.39
CA LEU A 114 11.90 2.53 -8.44
C LEU A 114 11.22 3.86 -8.74
N LYS A 115 11.51 4.86 -7.92
CA LYS A 115 11.07 6.24 -8.13
C LYS A 115 12.20 7.02 -8.77
N CYS A 116 11.97 7.63 -9.92
CA CYS A 116 12.93 8.54 -10.55
C CYS A 116 12.40 9.96 -10.45
N THR A 117 13.23 10.86 -9.91
CA THR A 117 12.98 12.31 -9.90
C THR A 117 13.94 12.97 -10.87
N THR A 118 13.45 13.92 -11.67
CA THR A 118 14.22 14.64 -12.68
C THR A 118 14.13 16.13 -12.44
N ASP A 119 15.19 16.87 -12.73
CA ASP A 119 15.23 18.33 -12.59
C ASP A 119 16.17 18.95 -13.63
N GLY A 120 15.75 20.05 -14.23
CA GLY A 120 16.49 20.89 -15.17
C GLY A 120 16.71 22.28 -14.59
N ALA A 121 17.98 22.70 -14.48
CA ALA A 121 18.33 23.99 -13.90
C ALA A 121 18.98 24.91 -14.94
N THR A 122 18.54 26.17 -15.02
CA THR A 122 19.14 27.19 -15.90
C THR A 122 19.39 28.51 -15.19
N ARG A 123 20.56 29.12 -15.41
CA ARG A 123 20.88 30.49 -14.95
C ARG A 123 20.61 31.52 -16.05
N GLY A 124 19.35 31.94 -16.18
CA GLY A 124 18.83 32.81 -17.26
C GLY A 124 17.81 32.07 -18.14
N ASN A 125 17.14 32.73 -19.09
CA ASN A 125 16.25 32.02 -20.03
C ASN A 125 16.24 32.71 -21.42
N PRO A 126 17.15 32.32 -22.35
CA PRO A 126 18.13 31.25 -22.24
C PRO A 126 19.35 31.60 -21.37
N GLY A 127 20.00 30.60 -20.81
CA GLY A 127 21.17 30.75 -19.94
C GLY A 127 21.96 29.45 -19.82
N LEU A 128 23.05 29.44 -19.04
CA LEU A 128 23.79 28.20 -18.79
C LEU A 128 22.91 27.19 -18.05
N SER A 129 22.74 26.01 -18.63
CA SER A 129 21.80 24.98 -18.21
C SER A 129 22.46 23.65 -17.85
N PHE A 130 21.80 22.93 -16.95
CA PHE A 130 22.16 21.62 -16.44
C PHE A 130 20.91 20.74 -16.36
N TYR A 131 21.12 19.43 -16.33
CA TYR A 131 20.09 18.46 -15.97
C TYR A 131 20.58 17.55 -14.86
N GLY A 132 19.64 16.97 -14.12
CA GLY A 132 19.89 15.94 -13.13
C GLY A 132 18.71 14.99 -13.00
N PHE A 133 19.00 13.75 -12.63
CA PHE A 133 17.98 12.83 -12.14
C PHE A 133 18.55 11.89 -11.09
N CYS A 134 17.67 11.38 -10.23
CA CYS A 134 18.01 10.35 -9.26
C CYS A 134 16.92 9.29 -9.16
N ILE A 135 17.34 8.04 -8.96
CA ILE A 135 16.48 6.87 -8.81
C ILE A 135 16.64 6.35 -7.39
N ARG A 136 15.51 6.17 -6.71
CA ARG A 136 15.42 5.67 -5.35
C ARG A 136 14.59 4.40 -5.30
N ASP A 137 14.90 3.52 -4.36
CA ASP A 137 14.07 2.36 -4.10
C ASP A 137 12.82 2.70 -3.27
N HIS A 138 12.01 1.67 -3.01
CA HIS A 138 10.83 1.74 -2.16
C HIS A 138 11.12 2.14 -0.69
N LYS A 139 12.38 2.16 -0.23
CA LYS A 139 12.77 2.66 1.10
C LYS A 139 13.23 4.12 1.06
N GLY A 140 13.44 4.67 -0.14
CA GLY A 140 13.98 6.01 -0.35
C GLY A 140 15.50 6.04 -0.50
N ASP A 141 16.14 4.86 -0.46
CA ASP A 141 17.58 4.72 -0.61
C ASP A 141 17.98 5.03 -2.05
N LEU A 142 19.09 5.76 -2.23
CA LEU A 142 19.57 6.15 -3.55
C LEU A 142 20.17 4.95 -4.28
N CYS A 143 19.55 4.56 -5.39
CA CYS A 143 20.03 3.49 -6.27
C CYS A 143 20.96 4.02 -7.35
N TYR A 144 20.63 5.19 -7.92
CA TYR A 144 21.37 5.79 -9.03
C TYR A 144 21.16 7.30 -9.08
N ALA A 145 22.15 8.05 -9.55
CA ALA A 145 22.01 9.46 -9.87
C ALA A 145 22.92 9.83 -11.05
N GLN A 146 22.45 10.76 -11.88
CA GLN A 146 23.22 11.31 -12.98
C GLN A 146 22.90 12.80 -13.12
N ALA A 147 23.89 13.58 -13.50
CA ALA A 147 23.74 14.98 -13.88
C ALA A 147 24.66 15.31 -15.06
N GLY A 148 24.35 16.37 -15.80
CA GLY A 148 25.18 16.81 -16.90
C GLY A 148 24.92 18.26 -17.32
N VAL A 149 25.86 18.79 -18.11
CA VAL A 149 25.83 20.18 -18.61
C VAL A 149 25.18 20.20 -20.00
N LEU A 150 24.30 21.17 -20.25
CA LEU A 150 23.60 21.34 -21.54
C LEU A 150 24.11 22.53 -22.37
N GLY A 151 24.97 23.36 -21.80
CA GLY A 151 25.39 24.62 -22.41
C GLY A 151 24.32 25.69 -22.26
N GLN A 152 24.20 26.62 -23.21
CA GLN A 152 23.17 27.65 -23.15
C GLN A 152 21.84 27.14 -23.69
N THR A 153 20.83 26.98 -22.83
CA THR A 153 19.48 26.52 -23.22
C THR A 153 18.41 27.28 -22.45
N THR A 154 17.14 26.99 -22.74
CA THR A 154 16.01 27.42 -21.90
C THR A 154 15.79 26.46 -20.74
N ASN A 155 15.05 26.91 -19.72
CA ASN A 155 14.60 26.06 -18.61
C ASN A 155 13.79 24.86 -19.11
N VAL A 156 12.84 25.07 -20.03
CA VAL A 156 11.99 24.01 -20.60
C VAL A 156 12.85 22.94 -21.29
N HIS A 157 13.91 23.36 -22.00
CA HIS A 157 14.79 22.40 -22.65
C HIS A 157 15.62 21.61 -21.63
N ALA A 158 16.04 22.25 -20.53
CA ALA A 158 16.77 21.57 -19.46
C ALA A 158 15.93 20.49 -18.79
N GLU A 159 14.67 20.82 -18.48
CA GLU A 159 13.69 19.91 -17.86
C GLU A 159 13.35 18.73 -18.77
N ALA A 160 13.01 19.01 -20.04
CA ALA A 160 12.76 17.98 -21.03
C ALA A 160 13.97 17.05 -21.22
N ARG A 161 15.19 17.60 -21.09
CA ARG A 161 16.40 16.81 -21.21
C ARG A 161 16.66 15.94 -19.98
N ALA A 162 16.38 16.43 -18.78
CA ALA A 162 16.43 15.64 -17.55
C ALA A 162 15.51 14.39 -17.65
N ILE A 163 14.29 14.59 -18.13
CA ILE A 163 13.32 13.51 -18.39
C ILE A 163 13.85 12.53 -19.44
N LEU A 164 14.38 13.02 -20.57
CA LEU A 164 14.88 12.16 -21.65
C LEU A 164 16.04 11.27 -21.18
N GLU A 165 17.01 11.82 -20.46
CA GLU A 165 18.15 11.05 -19.98
C GLU A 165 17.75 10.05 -18.89
N ALA A 166 16.82 10.43 -18.01
CA ALA A 166 16.23 9.50 -17.05
C ALA A 166 15.55 8.31 -17.74
N LEU A 167 14.70 8.57 -18.75
CA LEU A 167 14.02 7.53 -19.52
C LEU A 167 14.98 6.63 -20.29
N ARG A 168 16.06 7.19 -20.87
CA ARG A 168 17.10 6.41 -21.55
C ARG A 168 17.80 5.45 -20.60
N TYR A 169 18.19 5.91 -19.42
CA TYR A 169 18.74 5.02 -18.40
C TYR A 169 17.70 3.97 -17.98
N TRP A 170 16.44 4.37 -17.87
CA TRP A 170 15.38 3.51 -17.37
C TRP A 170 14.98 2.38 -18.31
N ILE A 171 14.97 2.62 -19.62
CA ILE A 171 14.69 1.59 -20.63
C ILE A 171 15.81 0.53 -20.63
N ASN A 172 17.04 0.94 -20.33
CA ASN A 172 18.21 0.06 -20.36
C ASN A 172 18.50 -0.64 -19.01
N THR A 173 17.63 -0.50 -18.01
CA THR A 173 17.79 -1.12 -16.68
C THR A 173 16.66 -2.10 -16.33
N VAL A 174 16.90 -2.90 -15.29
CA VAL A 174 16.10 -4.07 -14.83
C VAL A 174 14.58 -3.83 -14.89
N ASP A 175 13.85 -4.91 -15.22
CA ASP A 175 12.40 -4.94 -15.37
C ASP A 175 11.67 -4.97 -14.01
N VAL A 176 11.80 -3.86 -13.28
CA VAL A 176 11.03 -3.55 -12.06
C VAL A 176 9.95 -2.53 -12.38
N GLU A 177 8.97 -2.33 -11.50
CA GLU A 177 7.92 -1.32 -11.69
C GLU A 177 8.49 0.10 -11.57
N LYS A 178 8.11 0.98 -12.50
CA LYS A 178 8.80 2.25 -12.78
C LYS A 178 7.83 3.42 -12.60
N VAL A 179 8.17 4.40 -11.76
CA VAL A 179 7.35 5.61 -11.53
C VAL A 179 8.20 6.86 -11.68
N LEU A 180 8.04 7.57 -12.80
CA LEU A 180 8.69 8.85 -13.07
C LEU A 180 7.89 9.99 -12.42
N GLU A 181 8.54 10.82 -11.62
CA GLU A 181 7.97 12.05 -11.09
C GLU A 181 8.81 13.25 -11.56
N THR A 182 8.10 14.31 -11.97
CA THR A 182 8.64 15.62 -12.37
C THR A 182 7.82 16.69 -11.68
N ASP A 183 8.48 17.72 -11.15
CA ASP A 183 7.87 18.89 -10.52
C ASP A 183 7.67 20.06 -11.49
N SER A 184 8.00 19.88 -12.78
CA SER A 184 7.83 20.90 -13.81
C SER A 184 6.34 21.11 -14.14
N LEU A 185 5.71 22.07 -13.47
CA LEU A 185 4.46 22.67 -13.90
C LEU A 185 4.77 23.64 -15.05
N TYR A 186 4.24 23.36 -16.25
CA TYR A 186 4.33 24.30 -17.36
C TYR A 186 3.37 25.46 -17.09
N ASP A 187 3.91 26.59 -16.61
CA ASP A 187 3.26 27.91 -16.64
C ASP A 187 3.79 28.74 -17.82
#